data_AF-I1NUW1-F1
#
_entry.id   AF-I1NUW1-F1
#
_cell.length_a   1.000
_cell.length_b   1.000
_cell.length_c   1.000
_cell.angle_alpha   90.00
_cell.angle_beta   90.00
_cell.angle_gamma   90.00
#
_symmetry.space_group_name_H-M   'P 1'
#
loop_
_entity.id
_entity.type
_entity.pdbx_description
1 polymer ?
#
loop_
_entity_poly.entity_id
_entity_poly.type
_entity_poly.pdbx_seq_one_letter_code
_entity_poly.pdbx_strand_id
1 'polypeptide(L)'
;MWRAVTNSLATMVNKKKRNLEQNSLCTICGTEEEDVAHALCRCPHAKYLWEAMGNTNAISCKPDSNWKDSDWILDISGRVSKEERMGLMMLLWRIWYVRNGITHGKAAIPVEVSQRFIISYMASLLEIRQHPNANLIKGKHVVQYGSSMPLPRQCKPSAESSSWIRPQEGWMKLNVDGSSP
;
A
#
# COMPACT_ATOMS: atom_id res chain seq x y z
N MET A 1 -1.38 12.49 -4.97
CA MET A 1 -0.10 13.24 -4.91
C MET A 1 -0.26 14.71 -5.25
N TRP A 2 -0.75 15.10 -6.44
CA TRP A 2 -0.87 16.52 -6.81
C TRP A 2 -1.53 17.41 -5.74
N ARG A 3 -2.68 16.98 -5.19
CA ARG A 3 -3.36 17.71 -4.11
C ARG A 3 -2.53 17.90 -2.83
N ALA A 4 -1.59 17.00 -2.55
CA ALA A 4 -0.68 17.15 -1.42
C ALA A 4 0.37 18.22 -1.73
N VAL A 5 0.97 18.16 -2.91
CA VAL A 5 1.97 19.12 -3.39
C VAL A 5 1.39 20.54 -3.48
N THR A 6 0.14 20.69 -3.92
CA THR A 6 -0.52 22.00 -4.05
C THR A 6 -1.26 22.46 -2.79
N ASN A 7 -0.94 21.89 -1.62
CA ASN A 7 -1.60 22.17 -0.35
C ASN A 7 -3.14 22.21 -0.43
N SER A 8 -3.72 21.26 -1.16
CA SER A 8 -5.15 21.17 -1.48
C SER A 8 -5.82 19.91 -0.88
N LEU A 9 -5.15 19.28 0.09
CA LEU A 9 -5.72 18.24 0.93
C LEU A 9 -6.71 18.86 1.93
N ALA A 10 -7.74 18.10 2.29
CA ALA A 10 -8.77 18.52 3.25
C ALA A 10 -8.27 18.37 4.70
N THR A 11 -7.10 18.92 4.98
CA THR A 11 -6.52 18.98 6.32
C THR A 11 -7.29 19.98 7.19
N MET A 12 -7.19 19.89 8.51
CA MET A 12 -7.92 20.81 9.41
C MET A 12 -7.47 22.26 9.24
N VAL A 13 -6.18 22.52 8.99
CA VAL A 13 -5.68 23.86 8.61
C VAL A 13 -6.38 24.37 7.34
N ASN A 14 -6.49 23.54 6.30
CA ASN A 14 -7.13 23.93 5.04
C ASN A 14 -8.66 24.06 5.16
N LYS A 15 -9.30 23.25 6.01
CA LYS A 15 -10.73 23.37 6.30
C LYS A 15 -11.04 24.67 7.05
N LYS A 16 -10.23 25.02 8.04
CA LYS A 16 -10.32 26.29 8.77
C LYS A 16 -10.11 27.49 7.84
N LYS A 17 -9.09 27.44 6.98
CA LYS A 17 -8.85 28.47 5.95
C LYS A 17 -10.05 28.68 4.99
N ARG A 18 -10.86 27.64 4.78
CA ARG A 18 -12.08 27.67 3.94
C ARG A 18 -13.36 27.91 4.75
N ASN A 19 -13.26 28.26 6.03
CA ASN A 19 -14.39 28.46 6.93
C ASN A 19 -15.33 27.24 7.08
N LEU A 20 -14.81 26.03 6.86
CA LEU A 20 -15.56 24.77 7.04
C LEU A 20 -15.48 24.24 8.47
N GLU A 21 -14.44 24.63 9.21
CA GLU A 21 -14.17 24.23 10.59
C GLU A 21 -13.63 25.44 11.36
N GLN A 22 -13.87 25.51 12.68
CA GLN A 22 -13.33 26.58 13.51
C GLN A 22 -11.91 26.27 14.04
N ASN A 23 -11.62 24.97 14.22
CA ASN A 23 -10.36 24.48 14.78
C ASN A 23 -9.47 23.84 13.71
N SER A 24 -8.17 24.07 13.80
CA SER A 24 -7.10 23.54 12.95
C SER A 24 -6.42 22.30 13.55
N LEU A 25 -6.71 21.92 14.80
CA LEU A 25 -6.12 20.74 15.45
C LEU A 25 -6.48 19.45 14.71
N CYS A 26 -5.53 18.52 14.68
CA CYS A 26 -5.73 17.19 14.13
C CYS A 26 -6.82 16.42 14.88
N THR A 27 -7.82 15.92 14.17
CA THR A 27 -8.92 15.14 14.75
C THR A 27 -8.52 13.71 15.13
N ILE A 28 -7.34 13.25 14.69
CA ILE A 28 -6.82 11.92 15.02
C ILE A 28 -6.01 11.95 16.32
N CYS A 29 -5.06 12.86 16.46
CA CYS A 29 -4.17 12.89 17.63
C CYS A 29 -4.45 14.04 18.60
N GLY A 30 -5.10 15.12 18.17
CA GLY A 30 -5.43 16.27 19.01
C GLY A 30 -4.24 17.11 19.49
N THR A 31 -3.01 16.82 19.06
CA THR A 31 -1.79 17.41 19.65
C THR A 31 -1.26 18.65 18.94
N GLU A 32 -1.43 18.74 17.63
CA GLU A 32 -0.92 19.85 16.82
C GLU A 32 -1.89 20.19 15.69
N GLU A 33 -1.71 21.36 15.05
CA GLU A 33 -2.48 21.74 13.88
C GLU A 33 -2.20 20.80 12.70
N GLU A 34 -3.26 20.35 12.02
CA GLU A 34 -3.13 19.45 10.89
C GLU A 34 -2.90 20.23 9.60
N ASP A 35 -1.64 20.49 9.29
CA ASP A 35 -1.17 20.81 7.94
C ASP A 35 -0.85 19.52 7.14
N VAL A 36 -0.37 19.66 5.91
CA VAL A 36 -0.02 18.51 5.06
C VAL A 36 1.14 17.69 5.65
N ALA A 37 2.16 18.34 6.20
CA ALA A 37 3.28 17.67 6.84
C ALA A 37 2.85 16.90 8.10
N HIS A 38 1.94 17.45 8.90
CA HIS A 38 1.39 16.76 10.05
C HIS A 38 0.61 15.53 9.62
N ALA A 39 -0.37 15.71 8.72
CA ALA A 39 -1.24 14.64 8.27
C ALA A 39 -0.48 13.46 7.65
N LEU A 40 0.65 13.74 6.98
CA LEU A 40 1.41 12.73 6.23
C LEU A 40 2.67 12.23 6.94
N CYS A 41 3.22 12.95 7.91
CA CYS A 41 4.54 12.65 8.47
C CYS A 41 4.60 12.73 10.00
N ARG A 42 4.05 13.78 10.62
CA ARG A 42 4.24 14.03 12.06
C ARG A 42 3.17 13.40 12.95
N CYS A 43 1.95 13.22 12.42
CA CYS A 43 0.86 12.58 13.15
C CYS A 43 1.28 11.17 13.62
N PRO A 44 1.01 10.76 14.87
CA PRO A 44 1.34 9.42 15.36
C PRO A 44 0.89 8.29 14.43
N HIS A 45 -0.33 8.37 13.89
CA HIS A 45 -0.84 7.42 12.91
C HIS A 45 0.05 7.34 11.65
N ALA A 46 0.53 8.48 11.15
CA ALA A 46 1.43 8.52 10.01
C ALA A 46 2.80 7.93 10.36
N LYS A 47 3.36 8.32 11.52
CA LYS A 47 4.67 7.84 12.00
C LYS A 47 4.73 6.33 12.09
N TYR A 48 3.70 5.67 12.63
CA TYR A 48 3.69 4.21 12.72
C TYR A 48 3.83 3.52 11.35
N LEU A 49 3.18 4.05 10.31
CA LEU A 49 3.30 3.48 8.97
C LEU A 49 4.65 3.82 8.31
N TRP A 50 5.21 5.00 8.57
CA TRP A 50 6.58 5.33 8.15
C TRP A 50 7.61 4.38 8.78
N GLU A 51 7.51 4.13 10.09
CA GLU A 51 8.40 3.21 10.81
C GLU A 51 8.27 1.77 10.28
N ALA A 52 7.05 1.29 10.08
CA ALA A 52 6.81 -0.03 9.50
C ALA A 52 7.42 -0.14 8.09
N MET A 53 7.27 0.88 7.24
CA MET A 53 7.86 0.87 5.90
C MET A 53 9.39 0.95 5.91
N GLY A 54 9.98 1.70 6.84
CA GLY A 54 11.43 1.81 6.99
C GLY A 54 12.13 0.46 7.24
N ASN A 55 11.43 -0.50 7.82
CA ASN A 55 11.95 -1.85 8.08
C ASN A 55 11.99 -2.76 6.84
N THR A 56 11.51 -2.30 5.68
CA THR A 56 11.25 -3.17 4.51
C THR A 56 12.19 -2.92 3.33
N ASN A 57 13.23 -2.10 3.51
CA ASN A 57 14.17 -1.62 2.48
C ASN A 57 13.51 -0.95 1.25
N ALA A 58 12.18 -0.77 1.27
CA ALA A 58 11.40 -0.19 0.19
C ALA A 58 11.54 1.34 0.09
N ILE A 59 11.77 1.98 1.24
CA ILE A 59 11.85 3.44 1.38
C ILE A 59 12.95 3.73 2.40
N SER A 60 14.06 4.31 1.94
CA SER A 60 15.19 4.64 2.82
C SER A 60 15.01 5.98 3.54
N CYS A 61 14.15 6.86 3.01
CA CYS A 61 13.92 8.17 3.58
C CYS A 61 13.05 8.12 4.84
N LYS A 62 13.28 9.06 5.76
CA LYS A 62 12.53 9.21 7.00
C LYS A 62 11.80 10.54 7.03
N PRO A 63 10.64 10.63 7.71
CA PRO A 63 9.96 11.90 7.90
C PRO A 63 10.79 12.81 8.81
N ASP A 64 10.90 14.09 8.43
CA ASP A 64 11.52 15.13 9.26
C ASP A 64 10.46 15.84 10.10
N SER A 65 10.73 16.04 11.39
CA SER A 65 9.86 16.79 12.30
C SER A 65 9.79 18.28 11.96
N ASN A 66 10.77 18.81 11.22
CA ASN A 66 10.84 20.21 10.82
C ASN A 66 10.05 20.50 9.55
N TRP A 67 9.54 19.48 8.85
CA TRP A 67 8.70 19.69 7.68
C TRP A 67 7.40 20.39 8.04
N LYS A 68 7.08 21.40 7.25
CA LYS A 68 5.87 22.22 7.35
C LYS A 68 5.17 22.23 6.01
N ASP A 69 3.84 22.35 6.04
CA ASP A 69 3.00 22.45 4.85
C ASP A 69 3.32 21.35 3.81
N SER A 70 3.45 21.70 2.53
CA SER A 70 3.59 20.77 1.41
C SER A 70 4.93 20.82 0.68
N ASP A 71 5.78 21.81 0.97
CA ASP A 71 6.99 22.10 0.16
C ASP A 71 8.02 20.97 0.21
N TRP A 72 8.08 20.27 1.34
CA TRP A 72 8.96 19.12 1.54
C TRP A 72 8.70 17.97 0.56
N ILE A 73 7.50 17.84 -0.01
CA ILE A 73 7.11 16.68 -0.82
C ILE A 73 7.94 16.58 -2.10
N LEU A 74 8.19 17.71 -2.77
CA LEU A 74 8.99 17.73 -4.00
C LEU A 74 10.47 17.55 -3.69
N ASP A 75 10.95 18.17 -2.62
CA ASP A 75 12.32 18.06 -2.15
C ASP A 75 12.68 16.60 -1.81
N ILE A 76 11.90 15.94 -0.95
CA ILE A 76 12.13 14.53 -0.61
C ILE A 76 12.02 13.61 -1.83
N SER A 77 11.09 13.91 -2.76
CA SER A 77 10.93 13.13 -3.99
C SER A 77 12.12 13.26 -4.93
N GLY A 78 12.79 14.42 -4.95
CA GLY A 78 13.99 14.67 -5.75
C GLY A 78 15.23 13.96 -5.21
N ARG A 79 15.28 13.66 -3.90
CA ARG A 79 16.42 13.01 -3.23
C ARG A 79 16.42 11.48 -3.32
N VAL A 80 15.27 10.87 -3.60
CA VAL A 80 15.13 9.41 -3.68
C VAL A 80 15.19 8.90 -5.12
N SER A 81 15.57 7.63 -5.28
CA SER A 81 15.58 6.93 -6.57
C SER A 81 14.18 6.83 -7.19
N LYS A 82 14.09 6.45 -8.47
CA LYS A 82 12.80 6.32 -9.17
C LYS A 82 11.91 5.25 -8.54
N GLU A 83 12.51 4.14 -8.11
CA GLU A 83 11.85 3.00 -7.47
C GLU A 83 11.37 3.38 -6.06
N GLU A 84 12.23 4.01 -5.25
CA GLU A 84 11.84 4.50 -3.91
C GLU A 84 10.80 5.60 -4.00
N ARG A 85 10.84 6.46 -5.03
CA ARG A 85 9.83 7.50 -5.25
C ARG A 85 8.44 6.91 -5.42
N MET A 86 8.32 5.77 -6.09
CA MET A 86 7.04 5.05 -6.20
C MET A 86 6.56 4.58 -4.83
N GLY A 87 7.45 3.98 -4.03
CA GLY A 87 7.13 3.56 -2.66
C GLY A 87 6.73 4.71 -1.76
N LEU A 88 7.47 5.82 -1.81
CA LEU A 88 7.16 7.06 -1.12
C LEU A 88 5.77 7.58 -1.51
N MET A 89 5.47 7.69 -2.80
CA MET A 89 4.15 8.16 -3.25
C MET A 89 3.02 7.23 -2.79
N MET A 90 3.23 5.91 -2.82
CA MET A 90 2.27 4.92 -2.33
C MET A 90 2.05 5.04 -0.82
N LEU A 91 3.13 5.22 -0.05
CA LEU A 91 3.09 5.43 1.39
C LEU A 91 2.30 6.68 1.75
N LEU A 92 2.66 7.84 1.18
CA LEU A 92 1.97 9.10 1.44
C LEU A 92 0.48 9.04 1.10
N TRP A 93 0.16 8.41 -0.04
CA TRP A 93 -1.23 8.19 -0.42
C TRP A 93 -1.95 7.29 0.57
N ARG A 94 -1.32 6.19 1.02
CA ARG A 94 -1.92 5.25 1.96
C ARG A 94 -2.17 5.88 3.32
N ILE A 95 -1.23 6.68 3.83
CA ILE A 95 -1.40 7.45 5.08
C ILE A 95 -2.64 8.34 4.96
N TRP A 96 -2.73 9.12 3.89
CA TRP A 96 -3.89 9.98 3.64
C TRP A 96 -5.20 9.20 3.50
N TYR A 97 -5.17 8.05 2.82
CA TYR A 97 -6.33 7.18 2.64
C TYR A 97 -6.86 6.68 4.00
N VAL A 98 -5.98 6.17 4.86
CA VAL A 98 -6.38 5.68 6.19
C VAL A 98 -6.88 6.82 7.06
N ARG A 99 -6.16 7.96 7.06
CA ARG A 99 -6.59 9.19 7.75
C ARG A 99 -8.02 9.58 7.35
N ASN A 100 -8.32 9.62 6.05
CA ASN A 100 -9.66 9.94 5.56
C ASN A 100 -10.72 8.92 5.97
N GLY A 101 -10.35 7.66 6.09
CA GLY A 101 -11.24 6.64 6.64
C GLY A 101 -11.61 6.97 8.08
N ILE A 102 -10.60 7.22 8.92
CA ILE A 102 -10.77 7.56 10.34
C ILE A 102 -11.64 8.82 10.50
N THR A 103 -11.34 9.89 9.75
CA THR A 103 -12.11 11.15 9.86
C THR A 103 -13.55 11.06 9.37
N HIS A 104 -13.91 10.02 8.62
CA HIS A 104 -15.29 9.75 8.19
C HIS A 104 -15.92 8.58 8.96
N GLY A 105 -15.41 8.26 10.15
CA GLY A 105 -16.01 7.29 11.05
C GLY A 105 -15.76 5.81 10.68
N LYS A 106 -14.82 5.52 9.78
CA LYS A 106 -14.41 4.14 9.52
C LYS A 106 -13.42 3.68 10.59
N ALA A 107 -13.41 2.38 10.86
CA ALA A 107 -12.40 1.77 11.71
C ALA A 107 -10.99 2.03 11.15
N ALA A 108 -10.03 2.28 12.05
CA ALA A 108 -8.64 2.46 11.69
C ALA A 108 -8.10 1.15 11.07
N ILE A 109 -7.44 1.27 9.92
CA ILE A 109 -6.82 0.12 9.26
C ILE A 109 -5.49 -0.16 9.99
N PRO A 110 -5.24 -1.41 10.44
CA PRO A 110 -3.98 -1.76 11.08
C PRO A 110 -2.77 -1.47 10.19
N VAL A 111 -1.67 -1.07 10.83
CA VAL A 111 -0.44 -0.65 10.13
C VAL A 111 0.10 -1.78 9.27
N GLU A 112 0.06 -3.02 9.77
CA GLU A 112 0.55 -4.22 9.10
C GLU A 112 -0.24 -4.52 7.83
N VAL A 113 -1.55 -4.21 7.82
CA VAL A 113 -2.40 -4.36 6.63
C VAL A 113 -2.03 -3.34 5.57
N SER A 114 -1.77 -2.10 5.98
CA SER A 114 -1.33 -1.04 5.06
C SER A 114 0.08 -1.30 4.52
N GLN A 115 1.00 -1.75 5.36
CA GLN A 115 2.36 -2.13 4.99
C GLN A 115 2.34 -3.28 3.96
N ARG A 116 1.65 -4.39 4.26
CA ARG A 116 1.49 -5.52 3.34
C ARG A 116 0.90 -5.07 2.00
N PHE A 117 -0.14 -4.24 2.03
CA PHE A 117 -0.74 -3.70 0.81
C PHE A 117 0.28 -2.94 -0.05
N ILE A 118 1.05 -2.01 0.54
CA ILE A 118 2.04 -1.22 -0.20
C ILE A 118 3.09 -2.15 -0.83
N ILE A 119 3.63 -3.08 -0.05
CA ILE A 119 4.69 -4.00 -0.51
C ILE A 119 4.18 -4.88 -1.65
N SER A 120 3.04 -5.56 -1.46
CA SER A 120 2.47 -6.43 -2.49
C SER A 120 2.15 -5.66 -3.77
N TYR A 121 1.60 -4.45 -3.64
CA TYR A 121 1.28 -3.62 -4.80
C TYR A 121 2.54 -3.17 -5.56
N MET A 122 3.58 -2.75 -4.85
CA MET A 122 4.85 -2.39 -5.49
C MET A 122 5.49 -3.58 -6.19
N ALA A 123 5.48 -4.76 -5.58
CA ALA A 123 5.99 -5.98 -6.20
C ALA A 123 5.26 -6.28 -7.51
N SER A 124 3.92 -6.22 -7.51
CA SER A 124 3.13 -6.41 -8.73
C SER A 124 3.46 -5.37 -9.81
N LEU A 125 3.67 -4.09 -9.45
CA LEU A 125 4.04 -3.07 -10.43
C LEU A 125 5.43 -3.29 -11.05
N LEU A 126 6.38 -3.79 -10.26
CA LEU A 126 7.72 -4.13 -10.75
C LEU A 126 7.67 -5.36 -11.68
N GLU A 127 6.89 -6.36 -11.32
CA GLU A 127 6.67 -7.56 -12.14
C GLU A 127 6.07 -7.21 -13.50
N ILE A 128 5.05 -6.35 -13.53
CA ILE A 128 4.44 -5.84 -14.78
C ILE A 128 5.47 -5.12 -15.65
N ARG A 129 6.37 -4.33 -15.03
CA ARG A 129 7.44 -3.64 -15.79
C ARG A 129 8.49 -4.59 -16.35
N GLN A 130 8.84 -5.65 -15.61
CA GLN A 130 9.85 -6.62 -16.03
C GLN A 130 9.31 -7.62 -17.06
N HIS A 131 8.01 -7.90 -17.03
CA HIS A 131 7.35 -8.85 -17.91
C HIS A 131 6.14 -8.22 -18.64
N PRO A 132 6.36 -7.25 -19.54
CA PRO A 132 5.28 -6.52 -20.22
C PRO A 132 4.36 -7.42 -21.07
N ASN A 133 4.82 -8.61 -21.45
CA ASN A 133 4.07 -9.59 -22.24
C ASN A 133 3.47 -10.74 -21.41
N ALA A 134 3.58 -10.71 -20.06
CA ALA A 134 3.00 -11.74 -19.22
C ALA A 134 1.46 -11.62 -19.16
N ASN A 135 0.76 -12.73 -19.35
CA ASN A 135 -0.71 -12.78 -19.25
C ASN A 135 -1.15 -12.72 -17.77
N LEU A 136 -1.43 -11.52 -17.28
CA LEU A 136 -1.89 -11.25 -15.89
C LEU A 136 -3.30 -11.78 -15.57
N ILE A 137 -3.98 -12.43 -16.53
CA ILE A 137 -5.38 -12.86 -16.41
C ILE A 137 -5.54 -14.17 -15.59
N LYS A 138 -4.46 -14.93 -15.36
CA LYS A 138 -4.51 -16.15 -14.52
C LYS A 138 -4.04 -15.89 -13.09
N GLY A 139 -4.95 -15.39 -12.26
CA GLY A 139 -5.01 -15.71 -10.83
C GLY A 139 -4.35 -14.72 -9.86
N LYS A 140 -5.02 -14.52 -8.70
CA LYS A 140 -4.47 -13.83 -7.53
C LYS A 140 -3.11 -14.44 -7.17
N HIS A 141 -2.04 -13.68 -7.36
CA HIS A 141 -0.73 -14.05 -6.87
C HIS A 141 -0.56 -13.53 -5.44
N VAL A 142 -0.46 -14.44 -4.47
CA VAL A 142 0.03 -14.10 -3.13
C VAL A 142 1.55 -14.17 -3.20
N VAL A 143 2.19 -13.00 -3.27
CA VAL A 143 3.65 -12.90 -3.30
C VAL A 143 4.18 -13.01 -1.87
N GLN A 144 4.86 -14.11 -1.58
CA GLN A 144 5.50 -14.41 -0.30
C GLN A 144 6.98 -14.04 -0.41
N TYR A 145 7.50 -13.19 0.50
CA TYR A 145 8.92 -12.81 0.50
C TYR A 145 9.64 -13.32 1.74
N GLY A 146 10.72 -14.08 1.51
CA GLY A 146 11.87 -14.23 2.42
C GLY A 146 11.98 -15.53 3.21
N SER A 147 12.79 -16.48 2.73
CA SER A 147 13.87 -17.19 3.46
C SER A 147 14.56 -18.18 2.52
N SER A 148 15.88 -18.29 2.63
CA SER A 148 16.78 -19.10 1.80
C SER A 148 16.58 -20.63 1.93
N MET A 149 16.82 -21.32 0.79
CA MET A 149 17.15 -22.76 0.56
C MET A 149 16.01 -23.80 0.51
N PRO A 150 16.18 -24.97 -0.15
CA PRO A 150 17.13 -25.39 -1.19
C PRO A 150 16.45 -25.58 -2.57
N LEU A 151 17.24 -25.74 -3.64
CA LEU A 151 16.75 -26.11 -4.98
C LEU A 151 15.71 -27.23 -4.91
N PRO A 152 14.56 -27.11 -5.61
CA PRO A 152 13.60 -28.20 -5.67
C PRO A 152 14.28 -29.40 -6.35
N ARG A 153 14.25 -30.56 -5.70
CA ARG A 153 14.47 -31.84 -6.39
C ARG A 153 13.59 -31.84 -7.63
N GLN A 154 14.19 -32.02 -8.80
CA GLN A 154 13.44 -32.30 -10.02
C GLN A 154 12.65 -33.61 -9.80
N CYS A 155 11.41 -33.49 -9.37
CA CYS A 155 10.44 -34.56 -9.56
C CYS A 155 9.99 -34.47 -11.01
N LYS A 156 10.36 -35.49 -11.79
CA LYS A 156 9.83 -35.71 -13.13
C LYS A 156 8.29 -35.67 -13.07
N PRO A 157 7.59 -34.89 -13.90
CA PRO A 157 6.14 -34.99 -13.97
C PRO A 157 5.80 -36.30 -14.70
N SER A 158 5.40 -37.29 -13.91
CA SER A 158 4.61 -38.43 -14.38
C SER A 158 3.18 -38.17 -13.94
N ALA A 159 2.34 -37.70 -14.87
CA ALA A 159 0.92 -38.05 -14.99
C ALA A 159 0.21 -37.06 -15.93
N GLU A 160 -0.03 -37.54 -17.14
CA GLU A 160 -1.20 -37.31 -18.00
C GLU A 160 -2.02 -36.03 -17.78
N SER A 161 -1.89 -35.10 -18.72
CA SER A 161 -2.87 -34.03 -18.93
C SER A 161 -4.20 -34.62 -19.39
N SER A 162 -5.11 -34.94 -18.47
CA SER A 162 -6.51 -35.16 -18.83
C SER A 162 -7.16 -33.80 -19.09
N SER A 163 -7.35 -33.48 -20.37
CA SER A 163 -8.24 -32.37 -20.75
C SER A 163 -9.66 -32.70 -20.29
N TRP A 164 -10.39 -31.67 -19.85
CA TRP A 164 -11.75 -31.82 -19.36
C TRP A 164 -12.68 -32.28 -20.50
N ILE A 165 -13.46 -33.34 -20.26
CA ILE A 165 -14.46 -33.86 -21.18
C ILE A 165 -15.85 -33.63 -20.59
N ARG A 166 -16.79 -33.14 -21.41
CA ARG A 166 -18.18 -32.92 -21.02
C ARG A 166 -18.85 -34.27 -20.68
N PRO A 167 -19.56 -34.38 -19.54
CA PRO A 167 -20.32 -35.59 -19.19
C PRO A 167 -21.47 -35.86 -20.19
N GLN A 168 -21.86 -37.12 -20.33
CA GLN A 168 -23.03 -37.50 -21.12
C GLN A 168 -24.32 -36.92 -20.53
N GLU A 169 -25.32 -36.73 -21.39
CA GLU A 169 -26.62 -36.17 -21.04
C GLU A 169 -27.29 -37.03 -19.95
N GLY A 170 -27.72 -36.40 -18.85
CA GLY A 170 -28.23 -37.09 -17.65
C GLY A 170 -27.22 -37.31 -16.51
N TRP A 171 -25.94 -36.98 -16.71
CA TRP A 171 -24.91 -37.11 -15.67
C TRP A 171 -24.28 -35.75 -15.30
N MET A 172 -24.01 -35.54 -14.01
CA MET A 172 -23.30 -34.37 -13.50
C MET A 172 -21.96 -34.79 -12.88
N LYS A 173 -20.86 -34.14 -13.29
CA LYS A 173 -19.53 -34.37 -12.71
C LYS A 173 -19.31 -33.40 -11.56
N LEU A 174 -19.22 -33.93 -10.34
CA LEU A 174 -18.84 -33.18 -9.15
C LEU A 174 -17.34 -33.39 -8.90
N ASN A 175 -16.55 -32.32 -8.91
CA ASN A 175 -15.18 -32.37 -8.43
C ASN A 175 -15.17 -31.90 -6.97
N VAL A 176 -14.59 -32.69 -6.08
CA VAL A 176 -14.41 -32.33 -4.67
C VAL A 176 -12.91 -32.15 -4.44
N ASP A 177 -12.47 -30.91 -4.39
CA ASP A 177 -11.15 -30.55 -3.89
C ASP A 177 -11.20 -30.49 -2.36
N GLY A 178 -10.65 -31.53 -1.73
CA GLY A 178 -10.57 -31.65 -0.27
C GLY A 178 -9.75 -30.51 0.31
N SER A 179 -10.40 -29.65 1.10
CA SER A 179 -9.71 -28.73 2.00
C SER A 179 -9.35 -29.52 3.26
N SER A 180 -8.07 -29.86 3.42
CA SER A 180 -7.55 -30.37 4.69
C SER A 180 -7.21 -29.20 5.63
N PRO A 181 -7.41 -29.35 6.95
CA PRO A 181 -7.41 -28.26 7.94
C PRO A 181 -6.06 -27.57 8.16
#